data_AF-A0A352V4L2-F1
#
_entry.id   AF-A0A352V4L2-F1
#
_cell.length_a   1.000
_cell.length_b   1.000
_cell.length_c   1.000
_cell.angle_alpha   90.00
_cell.angle_beta   90.00
_cell.angle_gamma   90.00
#
_symmetry.space_group_name_H-M   'P 1'
#
loop_
_entity.id
_entity.type
_entity.pdbx_description
1 polymer ?
#
loop_
_entity_poly.entity_id
_entity_poly.type
_entity_poly.pdbx_seq_one_letter_code
_entity_poly.pdbx_strand_id
1 'polypeptide(L)'
;DQGVDVAVVSMPCWELFDAQTEAYQAEVLGTAPRIAIEAAGKFGWTRYVASEKDVIGMPGFGASAPAERLYQEFGITAEAIVARAKVLTGK
;
A
#
# COMPACT_ATOMS: atom_id res chain seq x y z
N ASP A 1 8.06 18.74 -1.33
CA ASP A 1 9.53 18.76 -1.54
C ASP A 1 10.05 17.92 -2.70
N GLN A 2 9.39 16.82 -3.12
CA GLN A 2 9.83 15.98 -4.27
C GLN A 2 8.98 16.20 -5.55
N GLY A 3 7.99 17.09 -5.52
CA GLY A 3 7.12 17.44 -6.66
C GLY A 3 6.28 16.29 -7.19
N VAL A 4 5.84 15.36 -6.34
CA VAL A 4 4.95 14.25 -6.70
C VAL A 4 3.59 14.54 -6.10
N ASP A 5 2.55 14.55 -6.93
CA ASP A 5 1.17 14.62 -6.47
C ASP A 5 0.73 13.23 -6.02
N VAL A 6 0.11 13.16 -4.82
CA VAL A 6 -0.25 11.90 -4.17
C VAL A 6 -1.65 11.99 -3.61
N ALA A 7 -2.42 10.92 -3.74
CA ALA A 7 -3.68 10.71 -3.04
C ALA A 7 -3.51 9.57 -2.01
N VAL A 8 -4.20 9.68 -0.88
CA VAL A 8 -4.26 8.63 0.15
C VAL A 8 -5.69 8.10 0.19
N VAL A 9 -5.84 6.80 -0.04
CA VAL A 9 -7.13 6.10 0.00
C VAL A 9 -7.16 5.22 1.24
N SER A 10 -8.15 5.44 2.11
CA SER A 10 -8.47 4.52 3.20
C SER A 10 -9.47 3.49 2.68
N MET A 11 -9.15 2.20 2.77
CA MET A 11 -9.98 1.10 2.26
C MET A 11 -10.37 0.13 3.37
N PRO A 12 -11.28 0.52 4.28
CA PRO A 12 -11.58 -0.22 5.51
C PRO A 12 -12.37 -1.53 5.29
N CYS A 13 -13.02 -1.70 4.15
CA CYS A 13 -13.76 -2.91 3.79
C CYS A 13 -13.73 -3.09 2.27
N TRP A 14 -13.12 -4.17 1.82
CA TRP A 14 -12.99 -4.47 0.39
C TRP A 14 -14.34 -4.84 -0.20
N GLU A 15 -15.15 -5.63 0.52
CA GLU A 15 -16.45 -6.10 0.04
C GLU A 15 -17.41 -4.94 -0.24
N LEU A 16 -17.44 -3.93 0.64
CA LEU A 16 -18.26 -2.75 0.44
C LEU A 16 -17.70 -1.85 -0.67
N PHE A 17 -16.38 -1.77 -0.84
CA PHE A 17 -15.77 -1.03 -1.94
C PHE A 17 -16.04 -1.69 -3.29
N ASP A 18 -15.87 -3.01 -3.38
CA ASP A 18 -16.11 -3.82 -4.57
C ASP A 18 -17.59 -3.83 -4.99
N ALA A 19 -18.51 -3.64 -4.04
CA ALA A 19 -19.94 -3.50 -4.31
C ALA A 19 -20.33 -2.12 -4.87
N GLN A 20 -19.42 -1.13 -4.87
CA GLN A 20 -19.66 0.17 -5.47
C GLN A 20 -19.63 0.10 -7.00
N THR A 21 -20.18 1.12 -7.66
CA THR A 21 -20.12 1.21 -9.13
C THR A 21 -18.69 1.30 -9.63
N GLU A 22 -18.42 0.78 -10.83
CA GLU A 22 -17.10 0.88 -11.47
C GLU A 22 -16.64 2.34 -11.59
N ALA A 23 -17.57 3.27 -11.84
CA ALA A 23 -17.28 4.69 -11.91
C ALA A 23 -16.75 5.24 -10.56
N TYR A 24 -17.36 4.87 -9.44
CA TYR A 24 -16.89 5.27 -8.11
C TYR A 24 -15.54 4.63 -7.77
N GLN A 25 -15.36 3.35 -8.07
CA GLN A 25 -14.08 2.68 -7.85
C GLN A 25 -12.96 3.34 -8.67
N ALA A 26 -13.22 3.70 -9.92
CA ALA A 26 -12.27 4.40 -10.79
C ALA A 26 -11.97 5.82 -10.31
N GLU A 27 -12.96 6.54 -9.79
CA GLU A 27 -12.78 7.87 -9.19
C GLU A 27 -11.85 7.80 -7.97
N VAL A 28 -12.10 6.86 -7.05
CA VAL A 28 -11.30 6.72 -5.82
C VAL A 28 -9.88 6.24 -6.11
N LEU A 29 -9.72 5.22 -6.96
CA LEU A 29 -8.42 4.61 -7.22
C LEU A 29 -7.58 5.37 -8.26
N GLY A 30 -8.21 6.19 -9.09
CA GLY A 30 -7.58 6.94 -10.16
C GLY A 30 -6.73 6.06 -11.11
N THR A 31 -5.82 6.71 -11.82
CA THR A 31 -4.94 6.08 -12.82
C THR A 31 -3.47 6.06 -12.42
N ALA A 32 -3.11 6.66 -11.28
CA ALA A 32 -1.74 6.69 -10.80
C ALA A 32 -1.24 5.29 -10.39
N PRO A 33 0.09 5.03 -10.41
CA PRO A 33 0.66 3.87 -9.76
C PRO A 33 0.28 3.85 -8.26
N ARG A 34 -0.05 2.67 -7.74
CA ARG A 34 -0.61 2.50 -6.39
C ARG A 34 0.32 1.65 -5.53
N ILE A 35 0.37 1.97 -4.25
CA ILE A 35 1.07 1.20 -3.22
C ILE A 35 0.04 0.84 -2.15
N ALA A 36 -0.07 -0.44 -1.82
CA ALA A 36 -0.88 -0.91 -0.69
C ALA A 36 -0.01 -1.00 0.57
N ILE A 37 -0.54 -0.60 1.71
CA ILE A 37 0.22 -0.52 2.97
C ILE A 37 -0.65 -1.12 4.08
N GLU A 38 -0.22 -2.26 4.61
CA GLU A 38 -0.96 -2.96 5.67
C GLU A 38 -0.01 -3.86 6.47
N ALA A 39 -0.13 -3.86 7.81
CA ALA A 39 0.65 -4.74 8.68
C ALA A 39 0.10 -6.19 8.72
N ALA A 40 -0.10 -6.76 7.53
CA ALA A 40 -0.60 -8.11 7.29
C ALA A 40 0.10 -8.72 6.06
N GLY A 41 -0.27 -9.96 5.70
CA GLY A 41 0.26 -10.60 4.50
C GLY A 41 -0.11 -9.83 3.23
N LYS A 42 0.75 -9.90 2.21
CA LYS A 42 0.55 -9.15 0.95
C LYS A 42 -0.54 -9.71 0.05
N PHE A 43 -0.95 -10.96 0.30
CA PHE A 43 -1.88 -11.71 -0.53
C PHE A 43 -3.22 -10.97 -0.68
N GLY A 44 -3.74 -10.91 -1.90
CA GLY A 44 -5.02 -10.29 -2.23
C GLY A 44 -4.94 -8.84 -2.68
N TRP A 45 -3.94 -8.07 -2.23
CA TRP A 45 -3.80 -6.65 -2.59
C TRP A 45 -3.53 -6.41 -4.08
N THR A 46 -3.03 -7.41 -4.82
CA THR A 46 -2.86 -7.35 -6.29
C THR A 46 -4.16 -7.17 -7.06
N ARG A 47 -5.33 -7.25 -6.39
CA ARG A 47 -6.61 -6.78 -6.92
C ARG A 47 -6.61 -5.28 -7.25
N TYR A 48 -5.88 -4.47 -6.46
CA TYR A 48 -5.89 -3.01 -6.57
C TYR A 48 -4.52 -2.41 -6.93
N VAL A 49 -3.43 -3.17 -6.79
CA VAL A 49 -2.07 -2.75 -7.18
C VAL A 49 -1.48 -3.64 -8.27
N ALA A 50 -0.48 -3.14 -9.00
CA ALA A 50 0.07 -3.83 -10.17
C ALA A 50 0.80 -5.15 -9.84
N SER A 51 1.45 -5.24 -8.69
CA SER A 51 2.18 -6.44 -8.27
C SER A 51 2.36 -6.52 -6.76
N GLU A 52 2.69 -7.70 -6.22
CA GLU A 52 3.02 -7.84 -4.78
C GLU A 52 4.26 -7.03 -4.34
N LYS A 53 5.09 -6.59 -5.30
CA LYS A 53 6.22 -5.68 -5.02
C LYS A 53 5.75 -4.28 -4.62
N ASP A 54 4.50 -3.94 -4.93
CA ASP A 54 3.83 -2.68 -4.59
C ASP A 54 3.06 -2.74 -3.27
N VAL A 55 3.24 -3.82 -2.50
CA VAL A 55 2.62 -3.98 -1.19
C VAL A 55 3.68 -3.88 -0.10
N ILE A 56 3.54 -2.87 0.76
CA ILE A 56 4.27 -2.73 2.02
C ILE A 56 3.47 -3.49 3.08
N GLY A 57 3.99 -4.65 3.50
CA GLY A 57 3.34 -5.50 4.48
C GLY A 57 4.25 -6.60 4.98
N MET A 58 3.70 -7.49 5.80
CA MET A 58 4.42 -8.53 6.51
C MET A 58 5.02 -9.57 5.55
N PRO A 59 6.33 -9.88 5.64
CA PRO A 59 6.97 -10.91 4.80
C PRO A 59 6.74 -12.34 5.32
N GLY A 60 6.15 -12.50 6.51
CA GLY A 60 5.95 -13.78 7.18
C GLY A 60 5.33 -13.59 8.57
N PHE A 61 5.57 -14.55 9.46
CA PHE A 61 5.14 -14.46 10.86
C PHE A 61 5.81 -13.29 11.59
N GLY A 62 5.19 -12.87 12.70
CA GLY A 62 5.73 -11.84 13.59
C GLY A 62 6.89 -12.32 14.45
N ALA A 63 7.31 -11.46 15.37
CA ALA A 63 8.33 -11.74 16.38
C ALA A 63 7.94 -11.09 17.71
N SER A 64 8.58 -11.51 18.81
CA SER A 64 8.38 -10.91 20.13
C SER A 64 9.34 -9.73 20.32
N ALA A 65 8.86 -8.52 20.12
CA ALA A 65 9.58 -7.27 20.38
C ALA A 65 8.58 -6.10 20.46
N PRO A 66 9.01 -4.89 20.91
CA PRO A 66 8.18 -3.69 20.84
C PRO A 66 7.74 -3.38 19.40
N ALA A 67 6.51 -2.87 19.24
CA ALA A 67 5.91 -2.62 17.94
C ALA A 67 6.77 -1.72 17.03
N GLU A 68 7.34 -0.63 17.55
CA GLU A 68 8.19 0.28 16.78
C GLU A 68 9.40 -0.44 16.18
N ARG A 69 10.03 -1.34 16.94
CA ARG A 69 11.14 -2.17 16.44
C ARG A 69 10.65 -3.11 15.34
N LEU A 70 9.49 -3.75 15.53
CA LEU A 70 8.92 -4.65 14.54
C LEU A 70 8.56 -3.93 13.23
N TYR A 71 8.00 -2.72 13.29
CA TYR A 71 7.71 -1.93 12.09
C TYR A 71 8.99 -1.60 11.29
N GLN A 72 10.08 -1.26 11.98
CA GLN A 72 11.38 -1.03 11.36
C GLN A 72 11.95 -2.32 10.72
N GLU A 73 11.97 -3.43 11.47
CA GLU A 73 12.50 -4.72 11.00
C GLU A 73 11.72 -5.30 9.83
N PHE A 74 10.38 -5.17 9.84
CA PHE A 74 9.52 -5.64 8.76
C PHE A 74 9.42 -4.63 7.60
N GLY A 75 10.07 -3.46 7.70
CA GLY A 75 10.07 -2.46 6.65
C GLY A 75 8.72 -1.78 6.41
N ILE A 76 7.81 -1.79 7.39
CA ILE A 76 6.53 -1.10 7.32
C ILE A 76 6.76 0.34 7.80
N THR A 77 7.39 1.14 6.95
CA THR A 77 7.91 2.47 7.33
C THR A 77 7.60 3.51 6.27
N ALA A 78 7.60 4.78 6.66
CA ALA A 78 7.44 5.89 5.72
C ALA A 78 8.56 5.90 4.67
N GLU A 79 9.79 5.56 5.07
CA GLU A 79 10.95 5.48 4.21
C GLU A 79 10.78 4.41 3.12
N ALA A 80 10.26 3.23 3.49
CA ALA A 80 9.98 2.17 2.53
C ALA A 80 8.88 2.57 1.53
N ILE A 81 7.83 3.26 1.99
CA ILE A 81 6.76 3.78 1.14
C ILE A 81 7.33 4.79 0.13
N VAL A 82 8.11 5.76 0.60
CA VAL A 82 8.73 6.78 -0.25
C VAL A 82 9.72 6.16 -1.25
N ALA A 83 10.53 5.19 -0.81
CA ALA A 83 11.45 4.48 -1.70
C ALA A 83 10.69 3.74 -2.81
N ARG A 84 9.55 3.12 -2.50
CA ARG A 84 8.74 2.46 -3.53
C ARG A 84 8.08 3.46 -4.47
N ALA A 85 7.54 4.58 -3.96
CA ALA A 85 6.93 5.63 -4.76
C ALA A 85 7.92 6.24 -5.77
N LYS A 86 9.17 6.45 -5.36
CA LYS A 86 10.27 6.88 -6.22
C LYS A 86 10.52 5.93 -7.40
N VAL A 87 10.61 4.63 -7.13
CA VAL A 87 10.74 3.60 -8.18
C VAL A 87 9.57 3.65 -9.17
N LEU A 88 8.33 3.80 -8.68
CA LEU A 88 7.14 3.84 -9.53
C LEU A 88 7.00 5.12 -10.36
N THR A 89 7.58 6.23 -9.89
CA THR A 89 7.47 7.55 -10.54
C THR A 89 8.72 7.94 -11.33
N GLY A 90 9.79 7.13 -11.28
CA GLY A 90 11.05 7.42 -11.96
C GLY A 90 11.81 8.62 -11.37
N LYS A 91 11.58 8.93 -10.10
CA LYS A 91 12.27 10.00 -9.34
C LYS A 91 13.23 9.41 -8.33
#